data_AF-A0A832LZF0-F1
#
_entry.id   AF-A0A832LZF0-F1
#
_cell.length_a   1.000
_cell.length_b   1.000
_cell.length_c   1.000
_cell.angle_alpha   90.00
_cell.angle_beta   90.00
_cell.angle_gamma   90.00
#
_symmetry.space_group_name_H-M   'P 1'
#
loop_
_entity.id
_entity.type
_entity.pdbx_description
1 polymer ?
#
loop_
_entity_poly.entity_id
_entity_poly.type
_entity_poly.pdbx_seq_one_letter_code
_entity_poly.pdbx_strand_id
1 'polypeptide(L)'
;MPLVKGLKERFEKYTAKTPPDITGARYGAAKPLAVKRQLAGAGPIAEIVELTRNILESKGVPAGQHGVYYAFVEKVRKAAFSHSGATLSSYVAGLKAAFVQKGADPAVLDVLSKLIVGE
;
A
#
# COMPACT_ATOMS: atom_id res chain seq x y z
N MET A 1 12.38 31.93 1.34
CA MET A 1 12.47 30.46 1.37
C MET A 1 13.53 30.02 0.38
N PRO A 2 14.50 29.17 0.73
CA PRO A 2 15.54 28.78 -0.23
C PRO A 2 14.88 28.02 -1.39
N LEU A 3 15.24 28.47 -2.59
CA LEU A 3 14.71 28.11 -3.91
C LEU A 3 14.44 26.61 -4.10
N VAL A 4 13.30 26.29 -4.71
CA VAL A 4 12.96 24.94 -5.20
C VAL A 4 14.15 24.41 -6.01
N LYS A 5 14.69 23.25 -5.61
CA LYS A 5 15.86 22.65 -6.28
C LYS A 5 15.51 22.24 -7.69
N GLY A 6 16.23 22.81 -8.66
CA GLY A 6 16.14 22.45 -10.07
C GLY A 6 16.68 21.04 -10.33
N LEU A 7 16.59 20.62 -11.60
CA LEU A 7 17.05 19.29 -12.01
C LEU A 7 18.54 19.08 -11.73
N LYS A 8 19.37 20.10 -11.98
CA LYS A 8 20.81 20.06 -11.80
C LYS A 8 21.17 19.77 -10.34
N GLU A 9 20.62 20.54 -9.40
CA GLU A 9 20.90 20.36 -7.97
C GLU A 9 20.40 19.01 -7.45
N ARG A 10 19.32 18.47 -8.05
CA ARG A 10 18.82 17.12 -7.74
C ARG A 10 19.74 16.03 -8.27
N PHE A 11 20.25 16.19 -9.49
CA PHE A 11 21.21 15.26 -10.10
C PHE A 11 22.51 15.22 -9.32
N GLU A 12 23.13 16.37 -9.06
CA GLU A 12 24.38 16.48 -8.30
C GLU A 12 24.25 15.86 -6.91
N LYS A 13 23.14 16.14 -6.21
CA LYS A 13 22.85 15.53 -4.90
C LYS A 13 22.66 14.02 -4.98
N TYR A 14 22.05 13.49 -6.04
CA TYR A 14 21.89 12.04 -6.22
C TYR A 14 23.25 11.38 -6.44
N THR A 15 24.04 11.91 -7.40
CA THR A 15 25.38 11.41 -7.73
C THR A 15 26.32 11.42 -6.52
N ALA A 16 26.25 12.43 -5.65
CA ALA A 16 27.04 12.48 -4.42
C ALA A 16 26.61 11.46 -3.35
N LYS A 17 25.41 10.87 -3.46
CA LYS A 17 24.86 9.92 -2.48
C LYS A 17 24.97 8.46 -2.90
N THR A 18 25.20 8.20 -4.17
CA THR A 18 25.26 6.87 -4.78
C THR A 18 26.66 6.28 -5.02
N PRO A 19 27.81 6.87 -4.59
CA PRO A 19 29.08 6.17 -4.64
C PRO A 19 29.02 4.80 -3.93
N PRO A 20 29.73 3.76 -4.42
CA PRO A 20 29.61 2.40 -3.88
C PRO A 20 29.97 2.28 -2.40
N ASP A 21 30.99 3.00 -1.95
CA ASP A 21 31.44 3.07 -0.55
C ASP A 21 30.35 3.63 0.37
N ILE A 22 29.73 4.75 -0.02
CA ILE A 22 28.63 5.38 0.74
C ILE A 22 27.39 4.48 0.75
N THR A 23 27.08 3.87 -0.40
CA THR A 23 25.88 3.03 -0.55
C THR A 23 26.03 1.73 0.25
N GLY A 24 27.18 1.07 0.18
CA GLY A 24 27.48 -0.15 0.93
C GLY A 24 27.42 0.08 2.43
N ALA A 25 28.05 1.14 2.93
CA ALA A 25 28.03 1.49 4.35
C ALA A 25 26.60 1.75 4.86
N ARG A 26 25.80 2.52 4.11
CA ARG A 26 24.40 2.80 4.48
C ARG A 26 23.53 1.56 4.44
N TYR A 27 23.68 0.72 3.43
CA TYR A 27 22.93 -0.52 3.32
C TYR A 27 23.25 -1.47 4.47
N GLY A 28 24.54 -1.65 4.78
CA GLY A 28 24.99 -2.48 5.90
C GLY A 28 24.38 -2.06 7.23
N ALA A 29 24.38 -0.75 7.52
CA ALA A 29 23.77 -0.19 8.73
C ALA A 29 22.24 -0.34 8.76
N ALA A 30 21.56 -0.18 7.62
CA ALA A 30 20.09 -0.20 7.55
C ALA A 30 19.49 -1.62 7.50
N LYS A 31 20.19 -2.59 6.93
CA LYS A 31 19.69 -3.96 6.70
C LYS A 31 19.05 -4.62 7.93
N PRO A 32 19.67 -4.66 9.13
CA PRO A 32 19.07 -5.34 10.28
C PRO A 32 17.75 -4.68 10.74
N LEU A 33 17.61 -3.36 10.58
CA LEU A 33 16.37 -2.65 10.88
C LEU A 33 15.32 -2.89 9.79
N ALA A 34 15.74 -2.88 8.53
CA ALA A 34 14.87 -3.09 7.38
C ALA A 34 14.22 -4.47 7.39
N VAL A 35 14.97 -5.53 7.71
CA VAL A 35 14.44 -6.90 7.76
C VAL A 35 13.32 -7.03 8.81
N LYS A 36 13.52 -6.46 10.01
CA LYS A 36 12.49 -6.49 11.07
C LYS A 36 11.23 -5.73 10.65
N ARG A 37 11.41 -4.56 10.04
CA ARG A 37 10.29 -3.74 9.53
C ARG A 37 9.56 -4.40 8.37
N GLN A 38 10.28 -5.11 7.50
CA GLN A 38 9.69 -5.85 6.40
C GLN A 38 8.72 -6.91 6.91
N LEU A 39 9.11 -7.69 7.92
CA LEU A 39 8.24 -8.69 8.51
C LEU A 39 6.97 -8.05 9.12
N ALA A 40 7.14 -6.99 9.90
CA ALA A 40 6.03 -6.29 10.56
C ALA A 40 5.07 -5.61 9.57
N GLY A 41 5.59 -5.07 8.47
CA GLY A 41 4.79 -4.36 7.46
C GLY A 41 4.15 -5.29 6.42
N ALA A 42 4.86 -6.33 5.98
CA ALA A 42 4.40 -7.22 4.93
C ALA A 42 3.42 -8.28 5.43
N GLY A 43 3.57 -8.75 6.69
CA GLY A 43 2.70 -9.78 7.27
C GLY A 43 1.21 -9.41 7.18
N PRO A 44 0.78 -8.24 7.68
CA PRO A 44 -0.63 -7.84 7.61
C PRO A 44 -1.16 -7.63 6.18
N ILE A 45 -0.28 -7.38 5.21
CA ILE A 45 -0.67 -7.25 3.80
C ILE A 45 -0.86 -8.63 3.17
N ALA A 46 0.03 -9.58 3.45
CA ALA A 46 -0.12 -10.95 2.98
C ALA A 46 -1.41 -11.60 3.52
N GLU A 47 -1.68 -11.42 4.82
CA GLU A 47 -2.88 -11.92 5.48
C GLU A 47 -4.16 -11.40 4.81
N ILE A 48 -4.26 -10.08 4.57
CA ILE A 48 -5.47 -9.52 3.99
C ILE A 48 -5.69 -9.97 2.53
N VAL A 49 -4.61 -10.21 1.76
CA VAL A 49 -4.71 -10.73 0.39
C VAL A 49 -5.26 -12.16 0.39
N GLU A 50 -4.80 -13.01 1.32
CA GLU A 50 -5.30 -14.37 1.47
C GLU A 50 -6.78 -14.41 1.87
N LEU A 51 -7.17 -13.60 2.86
CA LEU A 51 -8.58 -13.49 3.26
C LEU A 51 -9.46 -12.95 2.12
N THR A 52 -8.95 -11.97 1.37
CA THR A 52 -9.64 -11.42 0.21
C THR A 52 -9.85 -12.48 -0.86
N ARG A 53 -8.84 -13.33 -1.13
CA ARG A 53 -8.98 -14.45 -2.08
C ARG A 53 -10.16 -15.34 -1.71
N ASN A 54 -10.26 -15.77 -0.46
CA ASN A 54 -11.34 -16.63 0.01
C ASN A 54 -12.72 -15.97 -0.17
N ILE A 55 -12.82 -14.67 0.10
CA ILE A 55 -14.06 -13.90 -0.09
C ILE A 55 -14.43 -13.79 -1.58
N LEU A 56 -13.47 -13.53 -2.44
CA LEU A 56 -13.71 -13.42 -3.88
C LEU A 56 -14.14 -14.77 -4.47
N GLU A 57 -13.49 -15.86 -4.09
CA GLU A 57 -13.82 -17.21 -4.52
C GLU A 57 -15.21 -17.62 -4.05
N SER A 58 -15.56 -17.37 -2.78
CA SER A 58 -16.92 -17.65 -2.27
C SER A 58 -18.02 -16.81 -2.92
N LYS A 59 -17.67 -15.62 -3.46
CA LYS A 59 -18.58 -14.76 -4.22
C LYS A 59 -18.59 -15.05 -5.72
N GLY A 60 -17.82 -16.04 -6.18
CA GLY A 60 -17.75 -16.43 -7.59
C GLY A 60 -17.07 -15.41 -8.49
N VAL A 61 -16.22 -14.53 -7.94
CA VAL A 61 -15.44 -13.59 -8.74
C VAL A 61 -14.42 -14.38 -9.56
N PRO A 62 -14.30 -14.15 -10.89
CA PRO A 62 -13.29 -14.83 -11.69
C PRO A 62 -11.87 -14.48 -11.22
N ALA A 63 -10.98 -15.48 -11.13
CA ALA A 63 -9.60 -15.30 -10.69
C ALA A 63 -8.84 -14.21 -11.47
N GLY A 64 -9.13 -14.04 -12.77
CA GLY A 64 -8.54 -12.99 -13.61
C GLY A 64 -8.90 -11.56 -13.18
N GLN A 65 -9.97 -11.37 -12.39
CA GLN A 65 -10.41 -10.07 -11.87
C GLN A 65 -9.93 -9.82 -10.44
N HIS A 66 -9.35 -10.80 -9.75
CA HIS A 66 -8.96 -10.66 -8.35
C HIS A 66 -7.94 -9.54 -8.12
N GLY A 67 -7.06 -9.28 -9.09
CA GLY A 67 -6.02 -8.26 -8.96
C GLY A 67 -6.55 -6.86 -8.63
N VAL A 68 -7.73 -6.49 -9.15
CA VAL A 68 -8.36 -5.20 -8.86
C VAL A 68 -8.77 -5.12 -7.39
N TYR A 69 -9.31 -6.20 -6.84
CA TYR A 69 -9.72 -6.27 -5.44
C TYR A 69 -8.52 -6.36 -4.48
N TYR A 70 -7.46 -7.08 -4.85
CA TYR A 70 -6.20 -7.09 -4.10
C TYR A 70 -5.61 -5.68 -3.99
N ALA A 71 -5.53 -4.95 -5.09
CA ALA A 71 -5.04 -3.58 -5.08
C ALA A 71 -5.93 -2.63 -4.23
N PHE A 72 -7.24 -2.89 -4.14
CA PHE A 72 -8.14 -2.15 -3.26
C PHE A 72 -7.81 -2.41 -1.79
N VAL A 73 -7.76 -3.67 -1.36
CA VAL A 73 -7.53 -4.02 0.05
C VAL A 73 -6.14 -3.61 0.54
N GLU A 74 -5.12 -3.71 -0.31
CA GLU A 74 -3.77 -3.23 0.01
C GLU A 74 -3.74 -1.72 0.24
N LYS A 75 -4.48 -0.95 -0.57
CA LYS A 75 -4.60 0.51 -0.38
C LYS A 75 -5.36 0.87 0.88
N VAL A 76 -6.44 0.15 1.20
CA VAL A 76 -7.20 0.35 2.44
C VAL A 76 -6.33 0.02 3.65
N ARG A 77 -5.63 -1.13 3.64
CA ARG A 77 -4.73 -1.53 4.73
C ARG A 77 -3.58 -0.55 4.90
N LYS A 78 -2.99 -0.06 3.80
CA LYS A 78 -1.99 1.01 3.84
C LYS A 78 -2.53 2.28 4.49
N ALA A 79 -3.75 2.69 4.15
CA ALA A 79 -4.37 3.86 4.75
C ALA A 79 -4.57 3.70 6.26
N ALA A 80 -4.95 2.50 6.71
CA ALA A 80 -5.11 2.17 8.12
C ALA A 80 -3.79 2.25 8.93
N PHE A 81 -2.62 2.19 8.29
CA PHE A 81 -1.34 2.43 8.98
C PHE A 81 -1.08 3.91 9.32
N SER A 82 -1.81 4.85 8.70
CA SER A 82 -1.57 6.30 8.87
C SER A 82 -2.82 7.07 9.28
N HIS A 83 -3.99 6.45 9.22
CA HIS A 83 -5.28 7.08 9.49
C HIS A 83 -6.16 6.17 10.34
N SER A 84 -7.04 6.80 11.13
CA SER A 84 -8.05 6.13 11.94
C SER A 84 -9.33 6.96 11.99
N GLY A 85 -10.43 6.37 12.48
CA GLY A 85 -11.73 7.03 12.64
C GLY A 85 -12.24 7.68 11.35
N ALA A 86 -12.80 8.88 11.47
CA ALA A 86 -13.44 9.59 10.34
C ALA A 86 -12.50 9.83 9.14
N THR A 87 -11.20 10.03 9.38
CA THR A 87 -10.21 10.21 8.30
C THR A 87 -9.99 8.92 7.52
N LEU A 88 -9.97 7.78 8.19
CA LEU A 88 -9.86 6.49 7.52
C LEU A 88 -11.14 6.21 6.72
N SER A 89 -12.31 6.45 7.31
CA SER A 89 -13.60 6.22 6.65
C SER A 89 -13.77 7.06 5.39
N SER A 90 -13.38 8.34 5.41
CA SER A 90 -13.43 9.20 4.22
C SER A 90 -12.46 8.76 3.13
N TYR A 91 -11.25 8.31 3.51
CA TYR A 91 -10.27 7.78 2.57
C TYR A 91 -10.78 6.49 1.90
N VAL A 92 -11.38 5.59 2.68
CA VAL A 92 -11.96 4.34 2.18
C VAL A 92 -13.14 4.61 1.25
N ALA A 93 -14.00 5.58 1.56
CA ALA A 93 -15.08 5.98 0.66
C ALA A 93 -14.56 6.47 -0.71
N GLY A 94 -13.51 7.30 -0.71
CA GLY A 94 -12.85 7.75 -1.94
C GLY A 94 -12.21 6.59 -2.73
N LEU A 95 -11.58 5.65 -2.04
CA LEU A 95 -11.03 4.44 -2.67
C LEU A 95 -12.12 3.57 -3.30
N LYS A 96 -13.25 3.35 -2.61
CA LYS A 96 -14.37 2.58 -3.17
C LYS A 96 -14.84 3.18 -4.49
N ALA A 97 -15.12 4.48 -4.50
CA ALA A 97 -15.55 5.18 -5.71
C ALA A 97 -14.57 5.00 -6.88
N ALA A 98 -13.26 5.12 -6.61
CA ALA A 98 -12.22 4.95 -7.63
C ALA A 98 -12.09 3.51 -8.15
N PHE A 99 -12.41 2.50 -7.34
CA PHE A 99 -12.34 1.10 -7.76
C PHE A 99 -13.63 0.61 -8.42
N VAL A 100 -14.79 1.17 -8.08
CA VAL A 100 -16.04 0.98 -8.85
C VAL A 100 -15.85 1.45 -10.29
N GLN A 101 -15.20 2.60 -10.50
CA GLN A 101 -14.86 3.09 -11.84
C GLN A 101 -13.91 2.15 -12.63
N LYS A 102 -13.19 1.27 -11.94
CA LYS A 102 -12.32 0.25 -12.55
C LYS A 102 -13.04 -1.08 -12.79
N GLY A 103 -14.35 -1.13 -12.58
CA GLY A 103 -15.18 -2.31 -12.81
C GLY A 103 -15.27 -3.28 -11.63
N ALA A 104 -14.85 -2.87 -10.43
CA ALA A 104 -15.09 -3.67 -9.23
C ALA A 104 -16.53 -3.53 -8.74
N ASP A 105 -17.13 -4.62 -8.28
CA ASP A 105 -18.47 -4.66 -7.71
C ASP A 105 -18.51 -3.90 -6.37
N PRO A 106 -19.34 -2.83 -6.25
CA PRO A 106 -19.49 -2.08 -5.01
C PRO A 106 -19.82 -2.96 -3.79
N ALA A 107 -20.65 -4.00 -3.96
CA ALA A 107 -21.07 -4.87 -2.87
C ALA A 107 -19.90 -5.74 -2.35
N VAL A 108 -19.01 -6.17 -3.24
CA VAL A 108 -17.79 -6.88 -2.86
C VAL A 108 -16.83 -5.94 -2.14
N LEU A 109 -16.64 -4.71 -2.65
CA LEU A 109 -15.79 -3.70 -2.04
C LEU A 109 -16.27 -3.32 -0.62
N ASP A 110 -17.57 -3.29 -0.38
CA ASP A 110 -18.13 -3.04 0.95
C ASP A 110 -17.75 -4.14 1.93
N VAL A 111 -17.94 -5.41 1.57
CA VAL A 111 -17.53 -6.55 2.40
C VAL A 111 -16.04 -6.49 2.72
N LEU A 112 -15.20 -6.23 1.71
CA LEU A 112 -13.75 -6.16 1.87
C LEU A 112 -13.31 -4.97 2.74
N SER A 113 -14.00 -3.83 2.65
CA SER A 113 -13.68 -2.66 3.48
C SER A 113 -14.00 -2.91 4.97
N LYS A 114 -15.14 -3.57 5.25
CA LYS A 114 -15.56 -3.95 6.60
C LYS A 114 -14.57 -4.90 7.26
N LEU A 115 -14.03 -5.85 6.51
CA LEU A 115 -13.00 -6.77 6.98
C LEU A 115 -11.75 -6.02 7.51
N ILE A 116 -11.40 -4.88 6.92
CA ILE A 116 -10.16 -4.16 7.23
C ILE A 116 -10.36 -3.08 8.30
N VAL A 117 -11.49 -2.37 8.24
CA VAL A 117 -11.76 -1.21 9.11
C VAL A 117 -12.58 -1.60 10.35
N GLY A 118 -13.35 -2.69 10.28
CA GLY A 118 -14.17 -3.19 11.39
C GLY A 118 -15.58 -2.61 11.49
N GLU A 119 -16.02 -1.79 10.52
CA GLU A 119 -17.32 -1.09 10.49
C GLU A 119 -17.98 -1.14 9.11
#